data_AF-A0A3C0VZU3-F1
#
_entry.id   AF-A0A3C0VZU3-F1
#
_cell.length_a   1.000
_cell.length_b   1.000
_cell.length_c   1.000
_cell.angle_alpha   90.00
_cell.angle_beta   90.00
_cell.angle_gamma   90.00
#
_symmetry.space_group_name_H-M   'P 1'
#
loop_
_entity.id
_entity.type
_entity.pdbx_description
1 polymer ?
#
loop_
_entity_poly.entity_id
_entity_poly.type
_entity_poly.pdbx_seq_one_letter_code
_entity_poly.pdbx_strand_id
1 'polypeptide(L)' 'LLAKKGELDAEKAKLVRQFESAWEIYASGQFAEAKSAFEACLKIMDDEPSRIYAAQCEQFIKNPPPEGWAGEWIQLTK' A
#
# COMPACT_ATOMS: atom_id res chain seq x y z
N LEU A 1 -26.85 11.90 -10.95
CA LEU A 1 -26.06 11.51 -9.76
C LEU A 1 -25.69 10.01 -9.70
N LEU A 2 -26.17 9.16 -10.63
CA LEU A 2 -25.90 7.72 -10.60
C LEU A 2 -24.56 7.29 -11.25
N ALA A 3 -24.09 7.99 -12.29
CA ALA A 3 -22.82 7.68 -12.95
C ALA A 3 -21.60 7.74 -12.00
N LYS A 4 -21.52 8.81 -11.19
CA LYS A 4 -20.44 9.00 -10.19
C LYS A 4 -20.37 7.89 -9.14
N LYS A 5 -21.51 7.25 -8.81
CA LYS A 5 -21.55 6.16 -7.82
C LYS A 5 -20.90 4.90 -8.38
N GLY A 6 -21.24 4.53 -9.62
CA GLY A 6 -20.65 3.36 -10.28
C GLY A 6 -19.16 3.52 -10.58
N GLU A 7 -18.72 4.73 -10.94
CA GLU A 7 -17.30 5.06 -11.13
C GLU A 7 -16.51 4.91 -9.82
N LEU A 8 -17.03 5.45 -8.72
CA LEU A 8 -16.39 5.35 -7.40
C LEU A 8 -16.23 3.90 -6.94
N ASP A 9 -17.23 3.04 -7.18
CA ASP A 9 -17.18 1.63 -6.81
C ASP A 9 -16.12 0.86 -7.63
N ALA A 10 -15.97 1.21 -8.92
CA ALA A 10 -14.94 0.62 -9.78
C ALA A 10 -13.52 1.05 -9.38
N GLU A 11 -13.31 2.33 -9.04
CA GLU A 11 -12.02 2.83 -8.56
C GLU A 11 -11.63 2.20 -7.22
N LYS A 12 -12.58 2.02 -6.30
CA LYS A 12 -12.35 1.31 -5.04
C LYS A 12 -11.96 -0.15 -5.27
N ALA A 13 -12.66 -0.86 -6.15
CA ALA A 13 -12.31 -2.25 -6.47
C ALA A 13 -10.91 -2.35 -7.10
N LYS A 14 -10.54 -1.38 -7.93
CA LYS A 14 -9.19 -1.29 -8.51
C LYS A 14 -8.13 -0.99 -7.44
N LEU A 15 -8.42 -0.08 -6.52
CA LEU A 15 -7.56 0.26 -5.40
C LEU A 15 -7.29 -0.96 -4.52
N VAL A 16 -8.33 -1.70 -4.12
CA VAL A 16 -8.18 -2.90 -3.26
C VAL A 16 -7.24 -3.93 -3.90
N ARG A 17 -7.44 -4.25 -5.19
CA ARG A 17 -6.57 -5.20 -5.90
C ARG A 17 -5.13 -4.72 -6.00
N GLN A 18 -4.93 -3.43 -6.25
CA GLN A 18 -3.59 -2.85 -6.33
C GLN A 18 -2.90 -2.86 -4.96
N PHE A 19 -3.66 -2.59 -3.90
CA PHE A 19 -3.18 -2.61 -2.53
C PHE A 19 -2.79 -4.03 -2.09
N GLU A 20 -3.60 -5.04 -2.39
CA GLU A 20 -3.29 -6.45 -2.11
C GLU A 20 -1.98 -6.87 -2.78
N SER A 21 -1.80 -6.53 -4.06
CA SER A 21 -0.54 -6.81 -4.76
C SER A 21 0.67 -6.06 -4.16
N ALA A 22 0.49 -4.80 -3.76
CA ALA A 22 1.53 -4.03 -3.07
C ALA A 22 1.90 -4.66 -1.72
N TRP A 23 0.91 -5.20 -1.00
CA TRP A 23 1.11 -5.89 0.26
C TRP A 23 1.92 -7.17 0.09
N GLU A 24 1.68 -7.97 -0.95
CA GLU A 24 2.43 -9.22 -1.18
C GLU A 24 3.93 -8.94 -1.37
N ILE A 25 4.25 -7.89 -2.11
CA ILE A 25 5.62 -7.41 -2.34
C ILE A 25 6.22 -6.83 -1.04
N TYR A 26 5.41 -6.15 -0.24
CA TYR A 26 5.85 -5.66 1.07
C TYR A 26 6.20 -6.81 2.00
N ALA A 27 5.35 -7.83 2.08
CA ALA A 27 5.51 -9.00 2.93
C ALA A 27 6.71 -9.87 2.52
N SER A 28 7.12 -9.85 1.24
CA SER A 28 8.35 -10.49 0.77
C SER A 28 9.63 -9.70 1.10
N GLY A 29 9.50 -8.52 1.71
CA GLY A 29 10.62 -7.64 2.06
C GLY A 29 11.15 -6.80 0.89
N GLN A 30 10.46 -6.79 -0.26
CA GLN A 30 10.85 -6.02 -1.44
C GLN A 30 10.40 -4.55 -1.32
N PHE A 31 10.91 -3.82 -0.32
CA PHE A 31 10.38 -2.50 0.07
C PHE A 31 10.45 -1.42 -1.02
N ALA A 32 11.46 -1.42 -1.89
CA ALA A 32 11.55 -0.46 -2.99
C ALA A 32 10.44 -0.65 -4.03
N GLU A 33 10.11 -1.92 -4.33
CA GLU A 33 9.05 -2.28 -5.25
C GLU A 33 7.67 -2.06 -4.61
N ALA A 34 7.53 -2.46 -3.33
CA ALA A 34 6.32 -2.22 -2.55
C ALA A 34 6.00 -0.72 -2.45
N LYS A 35 6.99 0.15 -2.20
CA LYS A 35 6.81 1.62 -2.19
C LYS A 35 6.17 2.10 -3.49
N SER A 36 6.74 1.68 -4.63
CA SER A 36 6.23 2.06 -5.95
C SER A 36 4.79 1.56 -6.19
N ALA A 37 4.46 0.37 -5.69
CA ALA A 37 3.12 -0.20 -5.80
C ALA A 37 2.09 0.53 -4.92
N PHE A 38 2.45 0.95 -3.70
CA PHE A 38 1.59 1.79 -2.86
C PHE A 38 1.42 3.20 -3.43
N GLU A 39 2.47 3.80 -4.00
CA GLU A 39 2.35 5.07 -4.72
C GLU A 39 1.42 4.96 -5.94
N ALA A 40 1.35 3.79 -6.59
CA ALA A 40 0.39 3.54 -7.67
C ALA A 40 -1.06 3.50 -7.17
N CYS A 41 -1.31 3.02 -5.94
CA CYS A 41 -2.62 3.09 -5.30
C CYS A 41 -3.09 4.54 -5.13
N LEU A 42 -2.19 5.44 -4.72
CA LEU A 42 -2.46 6.87 -4.54
C LEU A 42 -2.82 7.60 -5.83
N LYS A 43 -2.44 7.04 -6.99
CA LYS A 43 -2.84 7.56 -8.31
C LYS A 43 -4.28 7.18 -8.68
N ILE A 44 -4.86 6.18 -8.02
CA ILE A 44 -6.25 5.76 -8.22
C ILE A 44 -7.16 6.59 -7.31
N MET A 45 -6.83 6.66 -6.03
CA MET A 45 -7.62 7.37 -5.04
C MET A 45 -6.72 7.83 -3.90
N ASP A 46 -7.16 8.88 -3.20
CA ASP A 46 -6.50 9.33 -1.98
C ASP A 46 -6.70 8.30 -0.84
N ASP A 47 -5.84 7.28 -0.83
CA ASP A 47 -5.90 6.15 0.11
C ASP A 47 -4.89 6.34 1.25
N GLU A 48 -5.40 6.58 2.46
CA GLU A 48 -4.56 6.80 3.64
C GLU A 48 -3.65 5.60 3.98
N PRO A 49 -4.14 4.34 3.97
CA PRO A 49 -3.27 3.16 4.13
C PRO A 49 -2.09 3.15 3.15
N SER A 50 -2.33 3.38 1.85
CA SER A 50 -1.26 3.42 0.85
C SER A 50 -0.19 4.46 1.15
N ARG A 51 -0.57 5.64 1.67
CA ARG A 51 0.42 6.65 2.12
C ARG A 51 1.29 6.14 3.27
N ILE A 52 0.65 5.54 4.27
CA ILE A 52 1.33 5.03 5.46
C ILE A 52 2.35 3.96 5.06
N TYR A 53 1.93 3.00 4.22
CA TYR A 53 2.82 1.94 3.77
C TYR A 53 3.92 2.43 2.82
N ALA A 54 3.65 3.37 1.92
CA ALA A 54 4.70 3.97 1.09
C ALA A 54 5.78 4.67 1.94
N ALA A 55 5.35 5.40 2.97
CA ALA A 55 6.28 6.03 3.93
C ALA A 55 7.04 4.98 4.75
N GLN A 56 6.39 3.90 5.17
CA GLN A 56 7.03 2.80 5.90
C GLN A 56 8.07 2.06 5.04
N CYS A 57 7.76 1.77 3.78
CA CYS A 57 8.72 1.22 2.84
C CYS A 57 9.96 2.13 2.72
N GLU A 58 9.79 3.45 2.67
CA GLU A 58 10.92 4.38 2.65
C GLU A 58 11.77 4.30 3.93
N GLN A 59 11.15 4.10 5.10
CA GLN A 59 11.88 3.87 6.35
C GLN A 59 12.66 2.55 6.30
N PHE A 60 12.07 1.47 5.79
CA PHE A 60 12.73 0.17 5.68
C PHE A 60 13.82 0.11 4.61
N ILE A 61 13.71 0.90 3.54
CA ILE A 61 14.81 1.05 2.56
C ILE A 61 16.01 1.73 3.22
N LYS A 62 15.78 2.75 4.06
CA LYS A 62 16.85 3.48 4.77
C LYS A 62 17.41 2.68 5.95
N ASN A 63 16.54 1.97 6.66
CA ASN A 63 16.85 1.16 7.84
C ASN A 63 16.21 -0.22 7.66
N PRO A 64 16.92 -1.17 7.00
CA PRO A 64 16.39 -2.51 6.76
C PRO A 64 15.90 -3.17 8.06
N PRO A 65 14.75 -3.86 8.04
CA PRO A 65 14.28 -4.58 9.21
C PRO A 65 15.24 -5.72 9.57
N PRO A 66 15.22 -6.18 10.83
CA PRO A 66 16.09 -7.27 11.28
C PRO A 66 15.83 -8.56 10.51
N GLU A 67 16.86 -9.41 10.47
CA GLU A 67 16.78 -10.76 9.89
C GLU A 67 15.65 -11.55 10.58
N GLY A 68 14.71 -12.08 9.80
CA GLY A 68 13.52 -12.77 10.32
C GLY A 68 12.25 -11.92 10.43
N TRP A 69 12.25 -10.69 9.92
CA TRP A 69 11.02 -9.90 9.79
C TRP A 69 9.98 -10.62 8.90
N ALA A 70 8.84 -10.97 9.49
CA ALA A 70 7.81 -11.82 8.88
C ALA A 70 6.62 -11.02 8.31
N GLY A 71 6.85 -9.80 7.82
CA GLY A 71 5.75 -8.99 7.28
C GLY A 71 4.77 -8.47 8.33
N GLU A 72 5.20 -8.33 9.59
CA GLU A 72 4.31 -7.95 10.69
C GLU A 72 3.51 -6.69 10.36
N TRP A 73 2.20 -6.81 10.47
CA TRP A 73 1.27 -5.73 10.20
C TRP A 73 1.34 -4.72 11.34
N ILE A 74 2.10 -3.64 11.14
CA ILE A 74 2.12 -2.52 12.09
C ILE A 74 0.85 -1.71 11.89
N GLN A 75 -0.19 -2.08 12.62
CA GLN A 75 -1.33 -1.20 12.80
C GLN A 75 -0.87 -0.03 13.67
N LEU A 76 -0.58 1.12 13.05
CA LEU A 76 -0.43 2.38 13.79
C LEU A 76 -1.83 2.82 14.24
N THR A 77 -2.35 2.22 15.31
CA THR A 77 -3.50 2.76 16.02
C THR A 77 -3.10 4.07 16.70
N LYS A 78 -3.88 5.12 16.46
CA LYS A 78 -3.79 6.43 17.13
C LYS A 78 -4.08 6.33 18.62
#